data_AF-C4GEM1-F1
#
_entry.id   AF-C4GEM1-F1
#
_cell.length_a   1.000
_cell.length_b   1.000
_cell.length_c   1.000
_cell.angle_alpha   90.00
_cell.angle_beta   90.00
_cell.angle_gamma   90.00
#
_symmetry.space_group_name_H-M   'P 1'
#
loop_
_entity.id
_entity.type
_entity.pdbx_description
1 polymer ?
#
loop_
_entity_poly.entity_id
_entity_poly.type
_entity_poly.pdbx_seq_one_letter_code
_entity_poly.pdbx_strand_id
1 'polypeptide(L)' 'MFDGREIKPKYGATSHNTWLFDGREIKPKNGATTHNTWVVDGQKIKPKSNATSASTYDINGEPILVAFGQLILKLW' A
#
# COMPACT_ATOMS: atom_id res chain seq x y z
N MET A 1 1.14 5.04 -12.02
CA MET A 1 0.14 6.12 -12.10
C MET A 1 -0.76 6.01 -10.89
N PHE A 2 -1.15 7.15 -10.31
CA PHE A 2 -2.06 7.22 -9.17
C PHE A 2 -3.22 8.18 -9.51
N ASP A 3 -4.45 7.67 -9.41
CA ASP A 3 -5.69 8.40 -9.74
C ASP A 3 -6.49 8.77 -8.48
N GLY A 4 -5.83 8.91 -7.32
CA GLY A 4 -6.49 9.20 -6.05
C GLY A 4 -7.09 7.96 -5.36
N ARG A 5 -7.39 6.90 -6.11
CA ARG A 5 -7.94 5.63 -5.58
C ARG A 5 -7.20 4.38 -6.03
N GLU A 6 -6.57 4.41 -7.20
CA GLU A 6 -5.85 3.26 -7.75
C GLU A 6 -4.38 3.62 -8.02
N ILE A 7 -3.48 2.73 -7.64
CA ILE A 7 -2.05 2.76 -7.96
C ILE A 7 -1.76 1.58 -8.88
N LYS A 8 -1.25 1.87 -10.08
CA LYS A 8 -0.90 0.84 -11.07
C LYS A 8 0.42 1.14 -11.76
N PRO A 9 1.14 0.12 -12.26
CA PRO A 9 2.30 0.30 -13.13
C PRO A 9 1.92 1.16 -14.35
N LYS A 10 2.88 1.94 -14.85
CA LYS A 10 2.68 2.74 -16.06
C LYS A 10 2.51 1.87 -17.31
N TYR A 11 3.22 0.75 -17.36
CA TYR A 11 3.16 -0.24 -18.45
C TYR A 11 2.85 -1.62 -17.86
N GLY A 12 2.07 -2.44 -18.59
CA GLY A 12 1.72 -3.80 -18.15
C GLY A 12 0.82 -3.84 -16.91
N ALA A 13 -0.02 -2.82 -16.69
CA ALA A 13 -0.98 -2.83 -15.59
C ALA A 13 -2.00 -3.95 -15.77
N THR A 14 -2.08 -4.82 -14.78
CA THR A 14 -3.06 -5.89 -14.62
C THR A 14 -3.77 -5.70 -13.28
N SER A 15 -4.92 -6.34 -13.08
CA SER A 15 -5.60 -6.31 -11.79
C SER A 15 -4.78 -6.96 -10.64
N HIS A 16 -3.78 -7.80 -10.97
CA HIS A 16 -2.88 -8.43 -9.99
C HIS A 16 -1.75 -7.51 -9.51
N ASN A 17 -1.33 -6.53 -10.32
CA ASN A 17 -0.30 -5.55 -9.94
C ASN A 17 -0.87 -4.15 -9.72
N THR A 18 -2.20 -4.04 -9.61
CA THR A 18 -2.90 -2.81 -9.25
C THR A 18 -3.25 -2.84 -7.77
N TRP A 19 -3.00 -1.75 -7.08
CA TRP A 19 -3.33 -1.52 -5.69
C TRP A 19 -4.44 -0.47 -5.57
N LEU A 20 -5.30 -0.65 -4.58
CA LEU A 20 -6.37 0.29 -4.24
C LEU A 20 -6.02 0.99 -2.93
N PHE A 21 -6.30 2.28 -2.86
CA PHE A 21 -6.21 3.08 -1.64
C PHE A 21 -7.53 3.79 -1.37
N ASP A 22 -8.10 3.61 -0.18
CA ASP A 22 -9.39 4.21 0.21
C ASP A 22 -9.28 5.40 1.17
N GLY A 23 -8.06 5.89 1.42
CA GLY A 23 -7.81 6.93 2.42
C GLY A 23 -7.30 6.35 3.75
N ARG A 24 -7.53 5.06 4.00
CA ARG A 24 -7.06 4.37 5.21
C ARG A 24 -6.38 3.03 4.92
N GLU A 25 -6.88 2.25 3.97
CA GLU A 25 -6.32 0.94 3.65
C GLU A 25 -5.75 0.90 2.23
N ILE A 26 -4.65 0.16 2.09
CA ILE A 26 -4.00 -0.16 0.82
C ILE A 26 -4.11 -1.67 0.63
N LYS A 27 -4.60 -2.11 -0.52
CA LYS A 27 -4.76 -3.55 -0.80
C LYS A 27 -4.63 -3.86 -2.29
N PRO A 28 -4.26 -5.09 -2.66
CA PRO A 28 -4.34 -5.53 -4.04
C PRO A 28 -5.76 -5.38 -4.57
N LYS A 29 -5.92 -4.94 -5.82
CA LYS A 29 -7.22 -4.84 -6.47
C LYS A 29 -7.89 -6.21 -6.60
N ASN A 30 -7.11 -7.25 -6.88
CA ASN A 30 -7.55 -8.64 -6.88
C ASN A 30 -6.81 -9.45 -5.80
N GLY A 31 -7.52 -10.38 -5.15
CA GLY A 31 -6.92 -11.27 -4.15
C GLY A 31 -6.55 -10.58 -2.83
N ALA A 32 -7.24 -9.48 -2.49
CA ALA A 32 -7.07 -8.83 -1.20
C ALA A 32 -7.43 -9.80 -0.06
N THR A 33 -6.49 -9.98 0.85
CA THR A 33 -6.60 -10.73 2.11
C THR A 33 -6.11 -9.84 3.24
N THR A 34 -6.37 -10.19 4.49
CA THR A 34 -5.86 -9.42 5.62
C THR A 34 -4.33 -9.42 5.74
N HIS A 35 -3.65 -10.39 5.13
CA HIS A 35 -2.19 -10.51 5.13
C HIS A 35 -1.50 -9.59 4.11
N ASN A 36 -2.14 -9.33 2.96
CA ASN A 36 -1.61 -8.43 1.94
C ASN A 36 -2.31 -7.06 1.93
N THR A 37 -3.17 -6.80 2.92
CA THR A 37 -3.76 -5.48 3.16
C THR A 37 -2.92 -4.73 4.19
N TRP A 38 -2.72 -3.45 3.93
CA TRP A 38 -1.95 -2.55 4.77
C TRP A 38 -2.84 -1.40 5.22
N VAL A 39 -2.66 -0.95 6.45
CA VAL A 39 -3.44 0.11 7.08
C VAL A 39 -2.52 1.29 7.37
N VAL A 40 -3.00 2.47 7.00
CA VAL A 40 -2.41 3.76 7.34
C VAL A 40 -3.03 4.23 8.65
N ASP A 41 -2.19 4.46 9.64
CA ASP A 41 -2.53 4.84 11.01
C ASP A 41 -1.64 6.02 11.41
N GLY A 42 -2.13 7.24 11.16
CA GLY A 42 -1.35 8.46 11.32
C GLY A 42 -0.14 8.48 10.39
N GLN A 43 1.07 8.60 10.96
CA GLN A 43 2.33 8.53 10.21
C GLN A 43 2.88 7.10 10.08
N LYS A 44 2.07 6.07 10.27
CA LYS A 44 2.53 4.68 10.18
C LYS A 44 1.73 3.88 9.17
N ILE A 45 2.41 3.01 8.43
CA ILE A 45 1.79 2.02 7.55
C ILE A 45 2.17 0.64 8.06
N LYS A 46 1.18 -0.20 8.34
CA LYS A 46 1.40 -1.54 8.92
C LYS A 46 0.51 -2.58 8.26
N PRO A 47 0.90 -3.86 8.23
CA PRO A 47 0.02 -4.93 7.80
C PRO A 47 -1.26 -4.92 8.63
N LYS A 48 -2.40 -5.17 7.99
CA LYS A 48 -3.68 -5.30 8.70
C LYS A 48 -3.69 -6.51 9.64
N SER A 49 -2.91 -7.54 9.34
CA SER A 49 -2.69 -8.71 10.20
C SER A 49 -1.21 -8.99 10.39
N ASN A 50 -0.83 -9.44 11.58
CA ASN A 50 0.56 -9.73 11.96
C ASN A 50 1.50 -8.51 11.85
N ALA A 51 0.99 -7.33 12.20
CA ALA A 51 1.83 -6.13 12.33
C ALA A 51 2.88 -6.35 13.42
N THR A 52 4.15 -6.22 13.06
CA THR A 52 5.29 -6.18 13.97
C THR A 52 6.04 -4.88 13.75
N SER A 53 6.96 -4.54 14.65
CA SER A 53 7.82 -3.37 14.47
C SER A 53 8.64 -3.45 13.18
N ALA A 54 9.01 -4.66 12.75
CA ALA A 54 9.75 -4.89 11.52
C ALA A 54 8.90 -4.74 10.24
N SER A 55 7.59 -4.96 10.35
CA SER A 55 6.65 -4.78 9.23
C SER A 55 5.93 -3.43 9.27
N THR A 56 6.20 -2.56 10.25
CA THR A 56 5.61 -1.22 10.33
C THR A 56 6.55 -0.19 9.74
N TYR A 57 6.02 0.66 8.85
CA TYR A 57 6.75 1.73 8.19
C TYR A 57 6.34 3.07 8.77
N ASP A 58 7.30 3.91 9.08
CA ASP A 58 7.05 5.30 9.42
C ASP A 58 7.10 6.15 8.14
N ILE A 59 6.08 6.99 7.98
CA ILE A 59 5.93 7.91 6.85
C ILE A 59 6.87 9.11 7.05
N ASN A 60 7.36 9.38 8.27
CA ASN A 60 8.30 10.47 8.58
C ASN A 60 7.84 11.85 8.07
N GLY A 61 6.53 12.08 7.99
CA GLY A 61 5.95 13.31 7.43
C GLY A 61 5.99 13.42 5.90
N GLU A 62 6.48 12.40 5.19
CA GLU A 62 6.45 12.35 3.73
C GLU A 62 5.00 12.29 3.20
N PRO A 63 4.75 12.71 1.96
CA PRO A 63 3.46 12.47 1.32
C PRO A 63 3.13 10.97 1.30
N ILE A 64 1.89 10.63 1.64
CA ILE A 64 1.42 9.25 1.71
C ILE A 64 1.67 8.44 0.43
N LEU A 65 1.68 9.13 -0.72
CA LEU A 65 1.99 8.54 -2.03
C LEU A 65 3.44 8.03 -2.13
N VAL A 66 4.39 8.72 -1.49
CA VAL A 66 5.80 8.29 -1.42
C VAL A 66 5.91 7.00 -0.62
N ALA A 67 5.26 6.97 0.55
CA ALA A 67 5.22 5.79 1.40
C ALA A 67 4.57 4.58 0.70
N PHE A 68 3.53 4.81 -0.11
CA PHE A 68 2.94 3.75 -0.95
C PHE A 68 3.88 3.26 -2.04
N GLY A 69 4.58 4.16 -2.72
CA GLY A 69 5.57 3.78 -3.72
C GLY A 69 6.66 2.88 -3.14
N GLN A 70 7.18 3.25 -1.96
CA GLN A 70 8.18 2.45 -1.24
C GLN A 70 7.63 1.10 -0.80
N LEU A 71 6.41 1.07 -0.26
CA LEU A 71 5.75 -0.17 0.16
C LEU A 71 5.57 -1.13 -1.02
N ILE A 72 4.99 -0.66 -2.12
CA ILE A 72 4.70 -1.49 -3.30
C ILE A 72 6.00 -2.00 -3.94
N LEU A 73 7.04 -1.16 -4.02
CA LEU A 73 8.35 -1.56 -4.54
C LEU A 73 8.99 -2.68 -3.71
N LYS A 74 8.80 -2.66 -2.39
CA LYS A 74 9.34 -3.69 -1.49
C LYS A 74 8.55 -5.00 -1.51
N LEU A 75 7.31 -4.97 -1.98
CA LEU A 75 6.46 -6.15 -2.14
C LEU A 75 6.67 -6.87 -3.49
N TRP A 76 7.56 -6.36 -4.35
CA TRP A 76 7.95 -6.93 -5.63
C TRP A 76 9.37 -7.49 -5.55
#